data_AF-A0A2E9E2N0-F1
#
_entry.id   AF-A0A2E9E2N0-F1
#
_cell.length_a   1.000
_cell.length_b   1.000
_cell.length_c   1.000
_cell.angle_alpha   90.00
_cell.angle_beta   90.00
_cell.angle_gamma   90.00
#
_symmetry.space_group_name_H-M   'P 1'
#
loop_
_entity.id
_entity.type
_entity.pdbx_description
1 polymer ?
#
loop_
_entity_poly.entity_id
_entity_poly.type
_entity_poly.pdbx_seq_one_letter_code
_entity_poly.pdbx_strand_id
1 'polypeptide(L)'
;SITDNWRIYRDDELIHAEALRIKEDVPSILHSAAGLGGARIVTTILYLGPKTEQLAERLGRTLNHHPSNLGISCWSGKLIVRLAAQDVSTGKKDIVALLWKLRQQNIPRVWQT
;
A
#
# COMPACT_ATOMS: atom_id res chain seq x y z
N SER A 1 20.74 -5.45 -1.68
CA SER A 1 19.84 -4.84 -0.67
C SER A 1 18.85 -3.94 -1.38
N ILE A 2 17.68 -3.72 -0.78
CA ILE A 2 16.72 -2.70 -1.19
C ILE A 2 16.55 -1.71 -0.05
N THR A 3 16.41 -0.43 -0.39
CA THR A 3 16.15 0.63 0.59
C THR A 3 15.19 1.62 -0.03
N ASP A 4 14.11 1.89 0.69
CA ASP A 4 13.14 2.92 0.38
C ASP A 4 12.91 3.75 1.64
N ASN A 5 12.81 5.06 1.48
CA ASN A 5 12.69 5.98 2.60
C ASN A 5 12.01 7.26 2.14
N TRP A 6 10.78 7.45 2.58
CA TRP A 6 10.01 8.63 2.24
C TRP A 6 9.35 9.23 3.47
N ARG A 7 9.28 10.56 3.47
CA ARG A 7 8.69 11.37 4.53
C ARG A 7 7.74 12.37 3.87
N ILE A 8 6.60 12.58 4.51
CA ILE A 8 5.63 13.59 4.09
C ILE A 8 5.52 14.62 5.19
N TYR A 9 5.69 15.87 4.79
CA TYR A 9 5.53 17.04 5.63
C TYR A 9 4.32 17.84 5.16
N ARG A 10 3.66 18.52 6.10
CA ARG A 10 2.66 19.55 5.83
C ARG A 10 2.98 20.73 6.73
N ASP A 11 3.16 21.90 6.14
CA ASP A 11 3.50 23.13 6.87
C ASP A 11 4.71 22.90 7.81
N ASP A 12 5.77 22.28 7.27
CA ASP A 12 7.00 21.85 7.96
C ASP A 12 6.85 20.82 9.10
N GLU A 13 5.64 20.37 9.40
CA GLU A 13 5.38 19.30 10.37
C GLU A 13 5.47 17.91 9.70
N LEU A 14 6.21 16.97 10.32
CA LEU A 14 6.30 15.59 9.85
C LEU A 14 4.98 14.84 10.11
N ILE A 15 4.20 14.61 9.05
CA ILE A 15 2.93 13.91 9.16
C ILE A 15 3.01 12.43 8.74
N HIS A 16 4.04 11.98 8.04
CA HIS A 16 4.22 10.54 7.80
C HIS A 16 5.68 10.22 7.50
N ALA A 17 6.13 9.04 7.93
CA ALA A 17 7.42 8.49 7.58
C ALA A 17 7.28 6.98 7.33
N GLU A 18 7.84 6.51 6.24
CA GLU A 18 8.00 5.09 5.93
C GLU A 18 9.48 4.85 5.60
N ALA A 19 10.03 3.76 6.14
CA ALA A 19 11.40 3.37 5.87
C ALA A 19 11.48 1.84 5.76
N LEU A 20 11.84 1.36 4.57
CA LEU A 20 12.08 -0.04 4.29
C LEU A 20 13.56 -0.24 4.02
N ARG A 21 14.17 -1.21 4.70
CA ARG A 21 15.53 -1.66 4.38
C ARG A 21 15.61 -3.17 4.50
N ILE A 22 15.93 -3.83 3.40
CA ILE A 22 16.20 -5.27 3.36
C ILE A 22 17.64 -5.47 2.87
N LYS A 23 18.46 -6.08 3.71
CA LYS A 23 19.88 -6.35 3.46
C LYS A 23 20.22 -7.76 3.92
N GLU A 24 21.45 -8.21 3.62
CA GLU A 24 21.96 -9.54 3.99
C GLU A 24 21.18 -10.66 3.30
N ASP A 25 20.63 -11.64 4.03
CA ASP A 25 19.91 -12.79 3.48
C ASP A 25 18.50 -12.38 2.99
N VAL A 26 18.47 -11.63 1.89
CA VAL A 26 17.25 -11.12 1.26
C VAL A 26 16.27 -12.27 0.96
N PRO A 27 16.66 -13.40 0.35
CA PRO A 27 15.72 -14.49 0.08
C PRO A 27 15.03 -15.00 1.34
N SER A 28 15.78 -15.27 2.42
CA SER A 28 15.19 -15.77 3.67
C SER A 28 14.23 -14.75 4.31
N ILE A 29 14.64 -13.47 4.35
CA ILE A 29 13.79 -12.40 4.90
C ILE A 29 12.47 -12.30 4.12
N LEU A 30 12.52 -12.30 2.78
CA LEU A 30 11.33 -12.19 1.94
C LEU A 30 10.38 -13.39 2.09
N HIS A 31 10.89 -14.60 2.36
CA HIS A 31 10.05 -15.79 2.56
C HIS A 31 9.53 -15.94 4.00
N SER A 32 10.15 -15.29 4.98
CA SER A 32 9.67 -15.34 6.36
C SER A 32 8.29 -14.68 6.51
N ALA A 33 7.48 -15.20 7.44
CA ALA A 33 6.14 -14.66 7.71
C ALA A 33 6.16 -13.20 8.20
N ALA A 34 7.16 -12.83 9.00
CA ALA A 34 7.36 -11.46 9.49
C ALA A 34 7.96 -10.52 8.42
N GLY A 35 8.53 -11.07 7.35
CA GLY A 35 9.00 -10.32 6.19
C GLY A 35 7.86 -10.12 5.20
N LEU A 36 7.92 -10.77 4.03
CA LEU A 36 6.88 -10.64 3.00
C LEU A 36 6.06 -11.92 2.78
N GLY A 37 6.33 -13.00 3.54
CA GLY A 37 5.61 -14.27 3.39
C GLY A 37 5.67 -14.86 1.98
N GLY A 38 6.75 -14.60 1.25
CA GLY A 38 6.93 -15.03 -0.15
C GLY A 38 6.18 -14.20 -1.19
N ALA A 39 5.62 -13.04 -0.82
CA ALA A 39 4.98 -12.15 -1.78
C ALA A 39 5.96 -11.70 -2.89
N ARG A 40 5.45 -11.63 -4.12
CA ARG A 40 6.19 -11.18 -5.31
C ARG A 40 5.99 -9.69 -5.60
N ILE A 41 4.94 -9.11 -5.05
CA ILE A 41 4.68 -7.67 -5.10
C ILE A 41 4.13 -7.22 -3.74
N VAL A 42 4.67 -6.11 -3.26
CA VAL A 42 4.18 -5.41 -2.08
C VAL A 42 3.92 -3.95 -2.42
N THR A 43 2.91 -3.37 -1.80
CA THR A 43 2.52 -1.99 -2.09
C THR A 43 2.02 -1.32 -0.83
N THR A 44 2.48 -0.10 -0.59
CA THR A 44 1.94 0.82 0.40
C THR A 44 1.26 1.97 -0.34
N ILE A 45 -0.03 2.19 -0.09
CA ILE A 45 -0.78 3.34 -0.58
C ILE A 45 -1.12 4.21 0.62
N LEU A 46 -0.76 5.49 0.55
CA LEU A 46 -1.10 6.48 1.57
C LEU A 46 -2.06 7.51 0.98
N TYR A 47 -3.15 7.78 1.71
CA TYR A 47 -4.03 8.91 1.49
C TYR A 47 -4.05 9.80 2.72
N LEU A 48 -3.86 11.10 2.53
CA LEU A 48 -3.87 12.12 3.57
C LEU A 48 -4.94 13.15 3.23
N GLY A 49 -5.94 13.33 4.09
CA GLY A 49 -7.00 14.28 3.81
C GLY A 49 -8.28 14.05 4.64
N PRO A 50 -9.30 14.88 4.43
CA PRO A 50 -10.51 14.87 5.27
C PRO A 50 -11.41 13.65 5.04
N LYS A 51 -11.21 12.89 3.95
CA LYS A 51 -12.08 11.76 3.56
C LYS A 51 -11.60 10.40 4.07
N THR A 52 -10.60 10.34 4.95
CA THR A 52 -9.91 9.09 5.30
C THR A 52 -10.84 8.03 5.88
N GLU A 53 -11.72 8.39 6.81
CA GLU A 53 -12.64 7.44 7.46
C GLU A 53 -13.66 6.88 6.48
N GLN A 54 -14.29 7.75 5.68
CA GLN A 54 -15.23 7.35 4.62
C GLN A 54 -14.55 6.42 3.59
N LEU A 55 -13.32 6.74 3.19
CA LEU A 55 -12.56 5.90 2.25
C LEU A 55 -12.15 4.57 2.90
N ALA A 56 -11.75 4.57 4.17
CA ALA A 56 -11.42 3.36 4.91
C ALA A 56 -12.61 2.40 4.99
N GLU A 57 -13.79 2.91 5.34
CA GLU A 57 -15.03 2.12 5.37
C GLU A 57 -15.36 1.56 3.99
N ARG A 58 -15.30 2.40 2.95
CA ARG A 58 -15.56 1.99 1.57
C ARG A 58 -14.62 0.87 1.11
N LEU A 59 -13.32 0.99 1.41
CA LEU A 59 -12.33 -0.02 1.05
C LEU A 59 -12.49 -1.30 1.89
N GLY A 60 -12.76 -1.15 3.19
CA GLY A 60 -12.96 -2.25 4.14
C GLY A 60 -14.05 -3.23 3.71
N ARG A 61 -15.14 -2.72 3.15
CA ARG A 61 -16.25 -3.54 2.58
C ARG A 61 -15.83 -4.40 1.39
N THR A 62 -14.63 -4.21 0.85
CA THR A 62 -14.16 -4.89 -0.35
C THR A 62 -12.90 -5.72 -0.14
N LEU A 63 -12.38 -5.79 1.10
CA LEU A 63 -11.16 -6.54 1.42
C LEU A 63 -11.25 -8.00 0.96
N ASN A 64 -12.37 -8.67 1.24
CA ASN A 64 -12.58 -10.08 0.90
C ASN A 64 -12.77 -10.33 -0.61
N HIS A 65 -12.86 -9.28 -1.44
CA HIS A 65 -13.01 -9.42 -2.89
C HIS A 65 -11.67 -9.38 -3.63
N HIS A 66 -10.57 -9.13 -2.93
CA HIS A 66 -9.23 -9.06 -3.51
C HIS A 66 -8.47 -10.35 -3.22
N PRO A 67 -7.85 -10.97 -4.24
CA PRO A 67 -7.03 -12.16 -4.01
C PRO A 67 -5.72 -11.88 -3.25
N SER A 68 -5.23 -10.64 -3.29
CA SER A 68 -4.05 -10.23 -2.52
C SER A 68 -4.34 -10.12 -1.03
N ASN A 69 -3.33 -10.34 -0.19
CA ASN A 69 -3.43 -10.05 1.24
C ASN A 69 -3.41 -8.53 1.45
N LEU A 70 -4.39 -8.00 2.17
CA LEU A 70 -4.63 -6.58 2.33
C LEU A 70 -4.79 -6.19 3.80
N GLY A 71 -4.15 -5.10 4.20
CA GLY A 71 -4.36 -4.43 5.48
C GLY A 71 -4.74 -2.97 5.26
N ILE A 72 -5.72 -2.48 6.02
CA ILE A 72 -6.14 -1.08 6.00
C ILE A 72 -6.06 -0.53 7.42
N SER A 73 -5.51 0.68 7.57
CA SER A 73 -5.46 1.39 8.84
C SER A 73 -5.79 2.86 8.62
N CYS A 74 -6.63 3.43 9.48
CA CYS A 74 -7.09 4.81 9.38
C CYS A 74 -7.03 5.49 10.75
N TRP A 75 -6.31 6.62 10.84
CA TRP A 75 -6.19 7.42 12.06
C TRP A 75 -5.69 8.83 11.73
N SER A 76 -6.05 9.83 12.52
CA SER A 76 -5.50 11.19 12.45
C SER A 76 -5.43 11.80 11.04
N GLY A 77 -6.49 11.63 10.23
CA GLY A 77 -6.51 12.13 8.85
C GLY A 77 -5.54 11.41 7.89
N LYS A 78 -5.17 10.17 8.22
CA LYS A 78 -4.32 9.28 7.41
C LYS A 78 -5.04 7.97 7.16
N LEU A 79 -4.94 7.48 5.93
CA LEU A 79 -5.40 6.17 5.51
C LEU A 79 -4.23 5.46 4.84
N ILE A 80 -3.83 4.31 5.38
CA ILE A 80 -2.79 3.46 4.82
C ILE A 80 -3.43 2.15 4.36
N VAL A 81 -3.11 1.75 3.13
CA VAL A 81 -3.40 0.43 2.59
C VAL A 81 -2.08 -0.27 2.31
N ARG A 82 -1.91 -1.48 2.84
CA ARG A 82 -0.79 -2.36 2.53
C ARG A 82 -1.30 -3.59 1.80
N LEU A 83 -0.63 -3.95 0.72
CA LEU A 83 -0.93 -5.10 -0.11
C LEU A 83 0.29 -5.99 -0.24
N ALA A 84 0.09 -7.30 -0.18
CA ALA A 84 1.08 -8.31 -0.52
C ALA A 84 0.42 -9.38 -1.39
N ALA A 85 0.98 -9.63 -2.58
CA ALA A 85 0.46 -10.65 -3.50
C ALA A 85 1.56 -11.62 -3.95
N GLN A 86 1.19 -12.90 -4.08
CA GLN A 86 2.09 -13.94 -4.60
C GLN A 86 2.25 -13.90 -6.13
N ASP A 87 1.33 -13.22 -6.83
CA ASP A 87 1.37 -13.02 -8.28
C ASP A 87 1.36 -11.53 -8.62
N VAL A 88 2.28 -11.11 -9.50
CA VAL A 88 2.47 -9.70 -9.88
C VAL A 88 1.26 -9.16 -10.65
N SER A 89 0.68 -9.98 -11.54
CA SER A 89 -0.48 -9.58 -12.35
C SER A 89 -1.71 -9.33 -11.45
N THR A 90 -1.96 -10.23 -10.50
CA THR A 90 -3.00 -10.13 -9.48
C THR A 90 -2.80 -8.87 -8.63
N GLY A 91 -1.59 -8.66 -8.10
CA GLY A 91 -1.29 -7.47 -7.32
C GLY A 91 -1.50 -6.18 -8.11
N LYS A 92 -1.05 -6.09 -9.37
CA LYS A 92 -1.29 -4.92 -10.23
C LYS A 92 -2.78 -4.63 -10.41
N LYS A 93 -3.61 -5.65 -10.66
CA LYS A 93 -5.08 -5.49 -10.79
C LYS A 93 -5.71 -4.97 -9.50
N ASP A 94 -5.31 -5.51 -8.36
CA ASP A 94 -5.82 -5.07 -7.06
C ASP A 94 -5.38 -3.62 -6.75
N ILE A 95 -4.13 -3.26 -7.03
CA ILE A 95 -3.63 -1.88 -6.88
C ILE A 95 -4.45 -0.91 -7.73
N VAL A 96 -4.69 -1.23 -9.00
CA VAL A 96 -5.53 -0.42 -9.90
C VAL A 96 -6.94 -0.26 -9.35
N ALA A 97 -7.56 -1.34 -8.87
CA ALA A 97 -8.90 -1.30 -8.29
C ALA A 97 -8.96 -0.43 -7.02
N LEU A 98 -7.95 -0.52 -6.16
CA LEU A 98 -7.82 0.31 -4.95
C LEU A 98 -7.65 1.79 -5.32
N LEU A 99 -6.74 2.11 -6.24
CA LEU A 99 -6.49 3.48 -6.70
C LEU A 99 -7.72 4.10 -7.34
N TRP A 100 -8.51 3.33 -8.09
CA TRP A 100 -9.76 3.81 -8.68
C TRP A 100 -10.78 4.20 -7.61
N LYS A 101 -10.96 3.35 -6.58
CA LYS A 101 -11.84 3.64 -5.44
C LYS A 101 -11.39 4.87 -4.63
N LEU A 102 -10.08 5.06 -4.48
CA LEU A 102 -9.50 6.19 -3.75
C LEU A 102 -9.61 7.51 -4.53
N ARG A 103 -9.22 7.51 -5.81
CA ARG A 103 -9.14 8.74 -6.61
C ARG A 103 -10.48 9.18 -7.18
N GLN A 104 -11.39 8.25 -7.45
CA GLN A 104 -12.65 8.52 -8.17
C GLN A 104 -12.43 9.26 -9.50
N GLN A 105 -11.24 9.09 -10.08
CA GLN A 105 -10.77 9.70 -11.32
C GLN A 105 -9.88 8.70 -12.06
N ASN A 106 -9.79 8.86 -13.37
CA ASN A 106 -8.93 8.00 -14.20
C ASN A 106 -7.48 8.04 -13.71
N ILE A 107 -6.91 6.85 -13.50
CA ILE A 107 -5.50 6.66 -13.13
C ILE A 107 -4.64 7.30 -14.22
N PRO A 108 -3.58 8.08 -13.88
CA PRO A 108 -2.69 8.66 -14.87
C PRO A 108 -2.15 7.56 -15.78
N ARG A 109 -2.04 7.83 -17.09
CA ARG A 109 -1.56 6.84 -18.07
C ARG A 109 -0.21 6.22 -17.68
N VAL A 110 0.68 7.03 -17.12
CA VAL A 110 2.00 6.61 -16.63
C VAL A 110 1.98 5.56 -15.51
N TRP A 111 0.83 5.34 -14.86
CA TRP A 111 0.64 4.32 -13.81
C TRP A 111 -0.12 3.09 -14.30
N GLN A 112 -0.49 3.03 -15.58
CA GLN A 112 -1.23 1.91 -16.17
C GLN A 112 -0.32 0.86 -16.84
N THR A 113 0.97 1.13 -16.97
CA THR A 113 1.98 0.25 -17.58
C THR A 113 2.53 -0.84 -16.64
#